data_AF-A0AAN8DC96-F1
#
_entry.id   AF-A0AAN8DC96-F1
#
_cell.length_a   1.000
_cell.length_b   1.000
_cell.length_c   1.000
_cell.angle_alpha   90.00
_cell.angle_beta   90.00
_cell.angle_gamma   90.00
#
_symmetry.space_group_name_H-M   'P 1'
#
loop_
_entity.id
_entity.type
_entity.pdbx_description
1 polymer ?
#
loop_
_entity_poly.entity_id
_entity_poly.type
_entity_poly.pdbx_seq_one_letter_code
_entity_poly.pdbx_strand_id
1 'polypeptide(L)'
;MRNRSRLLLGCVLLCSASLFYLGMSGIECPPKSHRYRWMELNLGSANHSSSLTGHFPEDTPLIFIGGFPRSGTTLMRVMLDAHNAVRCGEETRVIPRLLAMRATWSRSVKERIRLDEAGVTDQVLDSAVRAFLLEVIVGHGEPAPRLCNKDPFALKSLSYLSRIFPKAKFVLMLRDGRATVHSMISRKVTISGFDLTSYRDSLTKWSSVVETMFSQCQAAGESRCLPVRYEQLVLHSEEEMRKLLHFLELQWDPSVLHHEELIGKAGGVSLSKVEQSTDQVIKPVNTDALSKWVGHIPSDVISDMAEIAPMLARLGYNPLRQPTRLHQARAHGVSAQQLTEFESNREYTSQLSFRGTSLKSRLPVPLYGCTLKTDVSFSSNYTSKDRC
;
A
#
# COMPACT_ATOMS: atom_id res chain seq x y z
N MET A 1 20.74 -24.60 -76.18
CA MET A 1 19.58 -25.05 -75.37
C MET A 1 19.85 -26.26 -74.46
N ARG A 2 20.91 -27.06 -74.66
CA ARG A 2 21.19 -28.28 -73.89
C ARG A 2 21.76 -28.08 -72.47
N ASN A 3 22.45 -26.95 -72.20
CA ASN A 3 23.04 -26.66 -70.88
C ASN A 3 22.06 -26.05 -69.86
N ARG A 4 21.04 -25.30 -70.29
CA ARG A 4 20.05 -24.72 -69.37
C ARG A 4 19.10 -25.78 -68.78
N SER A 5 18.79 -26.82 -69.55
CA SER A 5 17.95 -27.93 -69.09
C SER A 5 18.66 -28.82 -68.05
N ARG A 6 19.99 -29.01 -68.17
CA ARG A 6 20.81 -29.73 -67.17
C ARG A 6 20.95 -28.96 -65.86
N LEU A 7 21.03 -27.63 -65.92
CA LEU A 7 21.11 -26.78 -64.73
C LEU A 7 19.78 -26.75 -63.96
N LEU A 8 18.65 -26.65 -64.67
CA LEU A 8 17.31 -26.73 -64.07
C LEU A 8 17.03 -28.10 -63.45
N LEU A 9 17.43 -29.20 -64.12
CA LEU A 9 17.30 -30.54 -63.56
C LEU A 9 18.16 -30.72 -62.29
N GLY A 10 19.37 -30.15 -62.28
CA GLY A 10 20.25 -30.13 -61.10
C GLY A 10 19.65 -29.34 -59.93
N CYS A 11 19.05 -28.18 -60.17
CA CYS A 11 18.40 -27.39 -59.12
C CYS A 11 17.14 -28.08 -58.57
N VAL A 12 16.34 -28.73 -59.42
CA VAL A 12 15.15 -29.47 -58.96
C VAL A 12 15.56 -30.70 -58.14
N LEU A 13 16.63 -31.41 -58.53
CA LEU A 13 17.18 -32.53 -57.77
C LEU A 13 17.78 -32.09 -56.43
N LEU A 14 18.45 -30.93 -56.38
CA LEU A 14 18.99 -30.36 -55.14
C LEU A 14 17.87 -29.88 -54.20
N CYS A 15 16.84 -29.21 -54.71
CA CYS A 15 15.70 -28.77 -53.90
C CYS A 15 14.87 -29.96 -53.39
N SER A 16 14.65 -30.99 -54.22
CA SER A 16 13.93 -32.19 -53.80
C SER A 16 14.73 -33.03 -52.81
N ALA A 17 16.06 -33.16 -52.99
CA ALA A 17 16.93 -33.79 -51.98
C ALA A 17 16.95 -33.01 -50.65
N SER A 18 16.95 -31.68 -50.70
CA SER A 18 16.91 -30.83 -49.50
C SER A 18 15.57 -30.94 -48.75
N LEU A 19 14.45 -30.99 -49.48
CA LEU A 19 13.12 -31.18 -48.89
C LEU A 19 12.93 -32.61 -48.34
N PHE A 20 13.52 -33.62 -49.00
CA PHE A 20 13.56 -34.99 -48.47
C PHE A 20 14.44 -35.08 -47.23
N TYR A 21 15.59 -34.40 -47.20
CA TYR A 21 16.48 -34.36 -46.03
C TYR A 21 15.82 -33.63 -44.85
N LEU A 22 15.08 -32.55 -45.10
CA LEU A 22 14.30 -31.85 -44.07
C LEU A 22 13.05 -32.61 -43.62
N GLY A 23 12.45 -33.43 -44.49
CA GLY A 23 11.32 -34.31 -44.16
C GLY A 23 11.71 -35.61 -43.45
N MET A 24 12.94 -36.09 -43.66
CA MET A 24 13.53 -37.26 -42.98
C MET A 24 14.29 -36.89 -41.70
N SER A 25 14.69 -35.63 -41.56
CA SER A 25 15.12 -35.04 -40.29
C SER A 25 13.87 -34.71 -39.48
N GLY A 26 13.20 -35.74 -38.97
CA GLY A 26 12.15 -35.56 -37.97
C GLY A 26 12.70 -34.66 -36.87
N ILE A 27 12.07 -33.50 -36.67
CA ILE A 27 12.31 -32.68 -35.48
C ILE A 27 11.71 -33.48 -34.33
N GLU A 28 12.51 -34.38 -33.76
CA GLU A 28 12.24 -34.89 -32.43
C GLU A 28 12.25 -33.67 -31.50
N CYS A 29 11.09 -33.36 -30.93
CA CYS A 29 11.06 -32.47 -29.77
C CYS A 29 12.03 -33.06 -28.73
N PRO A 30 12.97 -32.26 -28.20
CA PRO A 30 13.92 -32.78 -27.22
C PRO A 30 13.09 -33.35 -26.06
N PRO A 31 13.38 -34.58 -25.59
CA PRO A 31 12.73 -35.10 -24.41
C PRO A 31 12.94 -34.09 -23.28
N LYS A 32 11.92 -33.94 -22.41
CA LYS A 32 11.99 -33.16 -21.18
C LYS A 32 13.02 -33.80 -20.23
N SER A 33 14.31 -33.64 -20.52
CA SER A 33 15.41 -34.20 -19.73
C SER A 33 16.66 -33.34 -19.87
N HIS A 34 16.52 -32.02 -19.79
CA HIS A 34 17.61 -31.09 -19.54
C HIS A 34 17.31 -30.13 -18.37
N ARG A 35 16.56 -30.61 -17.37
CA ARG A 35 16.40 -29.95 -16.07
C ARG A 35 16.95 -30.76 -14.88
N TYR A 36 17.67 -31.86 -15.13
CA TYR A 36 18.25 -32.72 -14.09
C TYR A 36 19.70 -33.16 -14.33
N ARG A 37 20.48 -32.46 -15.16
CA ARG A 37 21.93 -32.73 -15.33
C ARG A 37 22.82 -31.79 -14.52
N TRP A 38 22.42 -31.54 -13.28
CA TRP A 38 23.32 -31.13 -12.18
C TRP A 38 23.10 -32.00 -10.94
N MET A 39 22.35 -33.09 -11.07
CA MET A 39 21.95 -33.97 -9.98
C MET A 39 22.40 -35.41 -10.26
N GLU A 40 23.70 -35.62 -10.56
CA GLU A 40 24.30 -36.96 -10.50
C GLU A 40 25.85 -37.00 -10.51
N LEU A 41 26.52 -35.88 -10.21
CA LEU A 41 27.99 -35.86 -10.03
C LEU A 41 28.41 -35.13 -8.75
N ASN A 42 27.61 -35.27 -7.69
CA ASN A 42 27.99 -35.02 -6.30
C ASN A 42 27.07 -35.82 -5.35
N LEU A 43 26.99 -37.14 -5.58
CA LEU A 43 26.43 -38.13 -4.63
C LEU A 43 27.43 -38.39 -3.47
N GLY A 44 28.00 -37.32 -2.93
CA GLY A 44 28.97 -37.37 -1.85
C GLY A 44 29.24 -35.95 -1.37
N SER A 45 28.55 -35.56 -0.29
CA SER A 45 28.79 -34.33 0.47
C SER A 45 28.21 -33.03 -0.12
N ALA A 46 26.91 -32.79 0.11
CA ALA A 46 26.34 -31.47 0.43
C ALA A 46 24.82 -31.57 0.66
N ASN A 47 24.42 -31.93 1.89
CA ASN A 47 23.08 -31.61 2.39
C ASN A 47 23.01 -30.09 2.60
N HIS A 48 22.35 -29.36 1.69
CA HIS A 48 21.53 -28.16 1.95
C HIS A 48 21.18 -27.48 0.61
N SER A 49 20.33 -28.14 -0.17
CA SER A 49 19.51 -27.48 -1.19
C SER A 49 18.21 -27.06 -0.50
N SER A 50 18.12 -25.81 -0.03
CA SER A 50 16.87 -25.25 0.46
C SER A 50 15.96 -24.96 -0.73
N SER A 51 14.90 -25.76 -0.88
CA SER A 51 13.82 -25.47 -1.83
C SER A 51 13.21 -24.09 -1.52
N LEU A 52 13.11 -23.23 -2.52
CA LEU A 52 12.36 -21.96 -2.44
C LEU A 52 10.83 -22.16 -2.29
N THR A 53 10.35 -23.39 -2.11
CA THR A 53 8.98 -23.72 -1.68
C THR A 53 8.86 -23.63 -0.16
N GLY A 54 9.29 -22.52 0.43
CA GLY A 54 8.93 -22.19 1.80
C GLY A 54 7.44 -21.93 1.84
N HIS A 55 6.67 -22.87 2.39
CA HIS A 55 5.25 -22.63 2.69
C HIS A 55 5.21 -21.49 3.72
N PHE A 56 4.96 -20.25 3.29
CA PHE A 56 4.80 -19.14 4.22
C PHE A 56 3.51 -19.36 5.00
N PRO A 57 3.57 -19.52 6.33
CA PRO A 57 2.37 -19.72 7.11
C PRO A 57 1.41 -18.54 6.93
N GLU A 58 0.11 -18.79 7.05
CA GLU A 58 -0.93 -17.73 7.04
C GLU A 58 -0.63 -16.63 8.07
N ASP A 59 0.06 -17.03 9.13
CA ASP A 59 0.51 -16.25 10.25
C ASP A 59 1.82 -15.47 10.01
N THR A 60 2.31 -15.39 8.77
CA THR A 60 3.51 -14.60 8.46
C THR A 60 3.28 -13.14 8.87
N PRO A 61 4.09 -12.57 9.77
CA PRO A 61 3.79 -11.27 10.34
C PRO A 61 4.30 -10.17 9.38
N LEU A 62 3.50 -9.86 8.35
CA LEU A 62 3.86 -8.87 7.33
C LEU A 62 3.74 -7.43 7.85
N ILE A 63 4.44 -6.51 7.20
CA ILE A 63 4.27 -5.06 7.39
C ILE A 63 3.71 -4.49 6.08
N PHE A 64 2.61 -3.76 6.14
CA PHE A 64 2.07 -3.02 5.00
C PHE A 64 2.15 -1.52 5.25
N ILE A 65 2.94 -0.83 4.46
CA ILE A 65 3.07 0.63 4.49
C ILE A 65 2.23 1.19 3.35
N GLY A 66 1.42 2.20 3.65
CA GLY A 66 0.70 2.92 2.61
C GLY A 66 0.17 4.25 3.09
N GLY A 67 -0.85 4.74 2.39
CA GLY A 67 -1.34 6.11 2.52
C GLY A 67 -1.48 6.75 1.15
N PHE A 68 -1.80 8.04 1.13
CA PHE A 68 -1.88 8.73 -0.15
C PHE A 68 -0.47 8.92 -0.75
N PRO A 69 -0.21 8.67 -2.04
CA PRO A 69 1.08 8.94 -2.66
C PRO A 69 1.58 10.36 -2.35
N ARG A 70 2.89 10.56 -2.22
CA ARG A 70 3.48 11.85 -1.78
C ARG A 70 3.32 12.19 -0.29
N SER A 71 2.82 11.25 0.53
CA SER A 71 2.75 11.40 2.01
C SER A 71 3.97 10.87 2.76
N GLY A 72 5.11 10.67 2.10
CA GLY A 72 6.33 10.14 2.74
C GLY A 72 6.40 8.62 2.87
N THR A 73 5.56 7.87 2.14
CA THR A 73 5.57 6.38 2.17
C THR A 73 6.90 5.77 1.74
N THR A 74 7.56 6.34 0.73
CA THR A 74 8.91 5.87 0.33
C THR A 74 9.95 6.19 1.40
N LEU A 75 9.88 7.35 2.08
CA LEU A 75 10.78 7.65 3.20
C LEU A 75 10.62 6.64 4.33
N MET A 76 9.37 6.38 4.74
CA MET A 76 9.05 5.40 5.78
C MET A 76 9.63 4.01 5.46
N ARG A 77 9.43 3.52 4.24
CA ARG A 77 9.92 2.18 3.88
C ARG A 77 11.45 2.12 3.80
N VAL A 78 12.14 3.18 3.36
CA VAL A 78 13.61 3.14 3.27
C VAL A 78 14.25 3.21 4.66
N MET A 79 13.61 3.93 5.60
CA MET A 79 14.03 3.93 7.01
C MET A 79 13.84 2.54 7.64
N LEU A 80 12.79 1.81 7.25
CA LEU A 80 12.60 0.41 7.67
C LEU A 80 13.54 -0.57 6.95
N ASP A 81 13.78 -0.43 5.64
CA ASP A 81 14.76 -1.23 4.88
C ASP A 81 16.19 -1.11 5.43
N ALA A 82 16.49 -0.01 6.12
CA ALA A 82 17.78 0.18 6.79
C ALA A 82 17.95 -0.73 8.03
N HIS A 83 16.85 -1.22 8.62
CA HIS A 83 16.91 -2.13 9.75
C HIS A 83 17.35 -3.52 9.30
N ASN A 84 18.33 -4.11 10.01
CA ASN A 84 18.93 -5.40 9.67
C ASN A 84 17.97 -6.61 9.56
N ALA A 85 16.73 -6.51 10.05
CA ALA A 85 15.76 -7.58 10.11
C ALA A 85 14.59 -7.38 9.14
N VAL A 86 14.50 -6.22 8.47
CA VAL A 86 13.33 -5.84 7.68
C VAL A 86 13.71 -5.65 6.22
N ARG A 87 12.87 -6.17 5.32
CA ARG A 87 12.92 -5.83 3.90
C ARG A 87 11.54 -5.46 3.37
N CYS A 88 11.40 -4.22 2.94
CA CYS A 88 10.30 -3.67 2.16
C CYS A 88 10.57 -3.78 0.65
N GLY A 89 11.61 -3.11 0.16
CA GLY A 89 11.89 -2.98 -1.28
C GLY A 89 10.99 -1.95 -2.00
N GLU A 90 10.94 -2.05 -3.32
CA GLU A 90 10.26 -1.15 -4.24
C GLU A 90 8.73 -1.30 -4.26
N GLU A 91 8.02 -0.36 -4.90
CA GLU A 91 6.58 -0.52 -5.18
C GLU A 91 6.34 -1.68 -6.14
N THR A 92 5.52 -2.64 -5.74
CA THR A 92 5.23 -3.81 -6.57
C THR A 92 4.28 -3.48 -7.72
N ARG A 93 3.43 -2.46 -7.54
CA ARG A 93 2.39 -1.97 -8.48
C ARG A 93 1.27 -2.98 -8.77
N VAL A 94 1.55 -4.27 -8.76
CA VAL A 94 0.61 -5.35 -9.06
C VAL A 94 -0.33 -5.64 -7.88
N ILE A 95 0.15 -5.51 -6.64
CA ILE A 95 -0.63 -5.74 -5.42
C ILE A 95 -1.87 -4.83 -5.37
N PRO A 96 -1.76 -3.48 -5.46
CA PRO A 96 -2.93 -2.62 -5.40
C PRO A 96 -3.89 -2.84 -6.59
N ARG A 97 -3.40 -3.31 -7.75
CA ARG A 97 -4.24 -3.64 -8.91
C ARG A 97 -5.09 -4.88 -8.65
N LEU A 98 -4.49 -5.95 -8.15
CA LEU A 98 -5.21 -7.17 -7.77
C LEU A 98 -6.23 -6.87 -6.66
N LEU A 99 -5.83 -6.10 -5.65
CA LEU A 99 -6.74 -5.70 -4.55
C LEU A 99 -7.93 -4.89 -5.07
N ALA A 100 -7.70 -3.96 -6.01
CA ALA A 100 -8.78 -3.20 -6.63
C ALA A 100 -9.72 -4.09 -7.46
N MET A 101 -9.17 -5.06 -8.20
CA MET A 101 -9.95 -6.04 -8.95
C MET A 101 -10.81 -6.90 -8.03
N ARG A 102 -10.24 -7.46 -6.96
CA ARG A 102 -11.00 -8.20 -5.94
C ARG A 102 -12.10 -7.35 -5.32
N ALA A 103 -11.79 -6.11 -4.92
CA ALA A 103 -12.78 -5.20 -4.36
C ALA A 103 -13.95 -4.91 -5.33
N THR A 104 -13.68 -4.91 -6.64
CA THR A 104 -14.71 -4.71 -7.66
C THR A 104 -15.66 -5.91 -7.73
N TRP A 105 -15.13 -7.14 -7.71
CA TRP A 105 -15.94 -8.35 -7.64
C TRP A 105 -16.78 -8.41 -6.36
N SER A 106 -16.20 -8.04 -5.21
CA SER A 106 -16.94 -8.05 -3.92
C SER A 106 -18.11 -7.07 -3.88
N ARG A 107 -18.00 -5.91 -4.54
CA ARG A 107 -19.05 -4.87 -4.53
C ARG A 107 -20.22 -5.19 -5.46
N SER A 108 -19.99 -5.99 -6.50
CA SER A 108 -21.03 -6.36 -7.46
C SER A 108 -21.81 -7.58 -6.98
N VAL A 109 -23.05 -7.37 -6.52
CA VAL A 109 -23.93 -8.46 -6.06
C VAL A 109 -24.11 -9.53 -7.14
N LYS A 110 -24.35 -9.10 -8.39
CA LYS A 110 -24.52 -10.00 -9.53
C LYS A 110 -23.26 -10.83 -9.79
N GLU A 111 -22.08 -10.22 -9.71
CA GLU A 111 -20.83 -10.94 -9.95
C GLU A 111 -20.53 -11.91 -8.81
N ARG A 112 -20.78 -11.52 -7.57
CA ARG A 112 -20.62 -12.43 -6.42
C ARG A 112 -21.48 -13.68 -6.56
N ILE A 113 -22.76 -13.54 -6.92
CA ILE A 113 -23.64 -14.69 -7.17
C ILE A 113 -23.06 -15.59 -8.27
N ARG A 114 -22.58 -15.03 -9.37
CA ARG A 114 -21.98 -15.83 -10.47
C ARG A 114 -20.73 -16.58 -10.02
N LEU A 115 -19.89 -15.96 -9.20
CA LEU A 115 -18.69 -16.58 -8.64
C LEU A 115 -19.04 -17.70 -7.66
N ASP A 116 -20.02 -17.48 -6.78
CA ASP A 116 -20.48 -18.48 -5.82
C ASP A 116 -21.07 -19.70 -6.54
N GLU A 117 -21.92 -19.51 -7.54
CA GLU A 117 -22.48 -20.60 -8.38
C GLU A 117 -21.40 -21.36 -9.17
N ALA A 118 -20.28 -20.71 -9.48
CA ALA A 118 -19.11 -21.33 -10.13
C ALA A 118 -18.16 -22.03 -9.13
N GLY A 119 -18.48 -22.04 -7.83
CA GLY A 119 -17.61 -22.59 -6.77
C GLY A 119 -16.41 -21.69 -6.42
N VAL A 120 -16.36 -20.47 -6.95
CA VAL A 120 -15.30 -19.48 -6.67
C VAL A 120 -15.72 -18.62 -5.48
N THR A 121 -15.84 -19.28 -4.32
CA THR A 121 -16.28 -18.65 -3.07
C THR A 121 -15.26 -17.65 -2.53
N ASP A 122 -15.66 -16.84 -1.55
CA ASP A 122 -14.75 -15.94 -0.85
C ASP A 122 -13.53 -16.66 -0.26
N GLN A 123 -13.69 -17.89 0.26
CA GLN A 123 -12.57 -18.68 0.78
C GLN A 123 -11.55 -19.03 -0.32
N VAL A 124 -12.02 -19.43 -1.50
CA VAL A 124 -11.16 -19.74 -2.66
C VAL A 124 -10.44 -18.48 -3.13
N LEU A 125 -11.16 -17.37 -3.27
CA LEU A 125 -10.58 -16.08 -3.67
C LEU A 125 -9.56 -15.58 -2.66
N ASP A 126 -9.85 -15.67 -1.37
CA ASP A 126 -8.94 -15.23 -0.32
C ASP A 126 -7.65 -16.04 -0.32
N SER A 127 -7.75 -17.36 -0.47
CA SER A 127 -6.59 -18.25 -0.61
C SER A 127 -5.76 -17.90 -1.84
N ALA A 128 -6.40 -17.70 -2.99
CA ALA A 128 -5.71 -17.35 -4.24
C ALA A 128 -5.04 -15.98 -4.18
N VAL A 129 -5.74 -14.97 -3.66
CA VAL A 129 -5.19 -13.62 -3.48
C VAL A 129 -4.03 -13.65 -2.48
N ARG A 130 -4.18 -14.35 -1.36
CA ARG A 130 -3.11 -14.49 -0.36
C ARG A 130 -1.86 -15.12 -0.96
N ALA A 131 -2.00 -16.23 -1.67
CA ALA A 131 -0.89 -16.89 -2.34
C ALA A 131 -0.20 -15.95 -3.34
N PHE A 132 -0.97 -15.27 -4.20
CA PHE A 132 -0.42 -14.29 -5.14
C PHE A 132 0.35 -13.16 -4.43
N LEU A 133 -0.23 -12.58 -3.38
CA LEU A 133 0.41 -11.48 -2.65
C LEU A 133 1.70 -11.95 -1.98
N LEU A 134 1.71 -13.13 -1.36
CA LEU A 134 2.91 -13.70 -0.74
C LEU A 134 4.01 -13.97 -1.77
N GLU A 135 3.68 -14.59 -2.90
CA GLU A 135 4.64 -14.84 -3.98
C GLU A 135 5.28 -13.54 -4.47
N VAL A 136 4.49 -12.48 -4.65
CA VAL A 136 5.02 -11.17 -5.02
C VAL A 136 5.91 -10.63 -3.90
N ILE A 137 5.39 -10.49 -2.68
CA ILE A 137 6.09 -9.88 -1.53
C ILE A 137 7.42 -10.60 -1.26
N VAL A 138 7.44 -11.93 -1.30
CA VAL A 138 8.63 -12.73 -1.06
C VAL A 138 9.56 -12.65 -2.27
N GLY A 139 9.06 -12.92 -3.47
CA GLY A 139 9.87 -13.14 -4.67
C GLY A 139 10.43 -11.86 -5.31
N HIS A 140 9.94 -10.68 -4.97
CA HIS A 140 10.38 -9.44 -5.62
C HIS A 140 11.69 -8.84 -5.05
N GLY A 141 12.25 -9.41 -3.98
CA GLY A 141 13.45 -8.87 -3.34
C GLY A 141 14.13 -9.86 -2.41
N GLU A 142 15.21 -9.40 -1.76
CA GLU A 142 16.02 -10.24 -0.88
C GLU A 142 15.21 -10.80 0.31
N PRO A 143 15.56 -12.00 0.81
CA PRO A 143 14.93 -12.54 2.01
C PRO A 143 15.31 -11.72 3.25
N ALA A 144 14.36 -11.58 4.18
CA ALA A 144 14.59 -10.97 5.49
C ALA A 144 13.69 -11.61 6.55
N PRO A 145 14.08 -11.56 7.84
CA PRO A 145 13.24 -12.06 8.94
C PRO A 145 11.83 -11.46 8.98
N ARG A 146 11.70 -10.18 8.63
CA ARG A 146 10.43 -9.45 8.62
C ARG A 146 10.20 -8.85 7.24
N LEU A 147 9.20 -9.37 6.52
CA LEU A 147 8.83 -8.87 5.21
C LEU A 147 7.86 -7.69 5.31
N CYS A 148 8.09 -6.72 4.44
CA CYS A 148 7.34 -5.49 4.34
C CYS A 148 6.93 -5.27 2.88
N ASN A 149 5.79 -4.61 2.68
CA ASN A 149 5.34 -4.16 1.38
C ASN A 149 4.91 -2.69 1.46
N LYS A 150 5.39 -1.88 0.51
CA LYS A 150 4.96 -0.49 0.35
C LYS A 150 4.35 -0.30 -1.03
N ASP A 151 3.03 -0.27 -1.07
CA ASP A 151 2.24 0.18 -2.20
C ASP A 151 1.18 1.15 -1.65
N PRO A 152 1.23 2.47 -1.96
CA PRO A 152 0.45 3.48 -1.24
C PRO A 152 -1.04 3.14 -1.09
N PHE A 153 -1.66 2.70 -2.19
CA PHE A 153 -3.08 2.36 -2.23
C PHE A 153 -3.43 0.92 -1.88
N ALA A 154 -2.47 0.09 -1.48
CA ALA A 154 -2.80 -1.21 -0.87
C ALA A 154 -3.68 -1.01 0.38
N LEU A 155 -3.46 0.06 1.15
CA LEU A 155 -4.26 0.39 2.33
C LEU A 155 -5.68 0.89 2.03
N LYS A 156 -6.07 1.09 0.76
CA LYS A 156 -7.51 1.19 0.42
C LYS A 156 -8.26 -0.12 0.69
N SER A 157 -7.53 -1.22 0.82
CA SER A 157 -8.05 -2.55 1.14
C SER A 157 -7.49 -3.05 2.48
N LEU A 158 -7.13 -2.16 3.40
CA LEU A 158 -6.56 -2.50 4.70
C LEU A 158 -7.42 -3.51 5.47
N SER A 159 -8.74 -3.32 5.55
CA SER A 159 -9.64 -4.26 6.25
C SER A 159 -9.61 -5.65 5.63
N TYR A 160 -9.52 -5.73 4.29
CA TYR A 160 -9.40 -7.01 3.59
C TYR A 160 -8.03 -7.66 3.84
N LEU A 161 -6.94 -6.88 3.75
CA LEU A 161 -5.58 -7.35 4.04
C LEU A 161 -5.46 -7.85 5.49
N SER A 162 -6.06 -7.15 6.45
CA SER A 162 -6.03 -7.54 7.88
C SER A 162 -6.73 -8.88 8.11
N ARG A 163 -7.79 -9.15 7.35
CA ARG A 163 -8.54 -10.41 7.41
C ARG A 163 -7.77 -11.57 6.79
N ILE A 164 -7.14 -11.36 5.64
CA ILE A 164 -6.38 -12.44 4.97
C ILE A 164 -4.97 -12.63 5.56
N PHE A 165 -4.41 -11.64 6.26
CA PHE A 165 -3.13 -11.75 6.97
C PHE A 165 -3.31 -11.40 8.46
N PRO A 166 -3.73 -12.38 9.29
CA PRO A 166 -4.15 -12.14 10.67
C PRO A 166 -3.01 -11.67 11.60
N LYS A 167 -1.73 -11.77 11.20
CA LYS A 167 -0.57 -11.22 11.94
C LYS A 167 0.08 -9.99 11.31
N ALA A 168 -0.47 -9.48 10.20
CA ALA A 168 0.07 -8.29 9.53
C ALA A 168 -0.17 -6.98 10.32
N LYS A 169 0.81 -6.08 10.32
CA LYS A 169 0.67 -4.73 10.87
C LYS A 169 0.69 -3.69 9.75
N PHE A 170 -0.07 -2.61 9.94
CA PHE A 170 -0.28 -1.57 8.95
C PHE A 170 0.31 -0.24 9.43
N VAL A 171 1.05 0.44 8.55
CA VAL A 171 1.62 1.77 8.80
C VAL A 171 0.97 2.72 7.80
N LEU A 172 0.07 3.57 8.30
CA LEU A 172 -0.66 4.54 7.49
C LEU A 172 0.06 5.89 7.53
N MET A 173 0.76 6.23 6.46
CA MET A 173 1.37 7.55 6.32
C MET A 173 0.30 8.61 6.07
N LEU A 174 0.32 9.62 6.92
CA LEU A 174 -0.51 10.81 6.85
C LEU A 174 0.38 12.03 6.63
N ARG A 175 -0.08 12.97 5.81
CA ARG A 175 0.58 14.24 5.55
C ARG A 175 -0.48 15.29 5.27
N ASP A 176 -0.16 16.56 5.50
CA ASP A 176 -1.02 17.67 5.07
C ASP A 176 -1.43 17.48 3.60
N GLY A 177 -2.74 17.48 3.34
CA GLY A 177 -3.30 17.28 2.00
C GLY A 177 -2.85 18.34 1.01
N ARG A 178 -2.60 19.56 1.49
CA ARG A 178 -2.09 20.68 0.69
C ARG A 178 -0.67 20.41 0.20
N ALA A 179 0.19 19.90 1.08
CA ALA A 179 1.55 19.48 0.72
C ALA A 179 1.55 18.30 -0.26
N THR A 180 0.66 17.35 -0.02
CA THR A 180 0.54 16.11 -0.80
C THR A 180 0.07 16.41 -2.23
N VAL A 181 -1.01 17.16 -2.39
CA VAL A 181 -1.56 17.56 -3.69
C VAL A 181 -0.59 18.47 -4.43
N HIS A 182 0.01 19.46 -3.76
CA HIS A 182 1.02 20.31 -4.38
C HIS A 182 2.21 19.49 -4.89
N SER A 183 2.71 18.52 -4.11
CA SER A 183 3.80 17.64 -4.55
C SER A 183 3.41 16.80 -5.77
N MET A 184 2.17 16.34 -5.85
CA MET A 184 1.68 15.55 -6.98
C MET A 184 1.61 16.40 -8.26
N ILE A 185 1.00 17.60 -8.16
CA ILE A 185 0.82 18.53 -9.28
C ILE A 185 2.17 19.06 -9.78
N SER A 186 2.99 19.62 -8.89
CA SER A 186 4.28 20.24 -9.26
C SER A 186 5.26 19.26 -9.90
N ARG A 187 5.28 18.00 -9.43
CA ARG A 187 6.14 16.93 -9.99
C ARG A 187 5.47 16.11 -11.08
N LYS A 188 4.23 16.45 -11.48
CA LYS A 188 3.46 15.72 -12.50
C LYS A 188 3.35 14.22 -12.23
N VAL A 189 3.18 13.83 -10.96
CA VAL A 189 3.05 12.42 -10.57
C VAL A 189 1.64 11.96 -10.91
N THR A 190 1.51 11.12 -11.94
CA THR A 190 0.21 10.66 -12.42
C THR A 190 -0.41 9.63 -11.49
N ILE A 191 -1.64 9.90 -11.04
CA ILE A 191 -2.46 8.99 -10.24
C ILE A 191 -3.78 8.78 -10.98
N SER A 192 -4.17 7.53 -11.21
CA SER A 192 -5.41 7.22 -11.92
C SER A 192 -6.60 7.87 -11.23
N GLY A 193 -7.38 8.62 -12.01
CA GLY A 193 -8.55 9.35 -11.53
C GLY A 193 -8.27 10.74 -10.97
N PHE A 194 -7.04 11.26 -10.98
CA PHE A 194 -6.73 12.63 -10.51
C PHE A 194 -6.42 13.57 -11.67
N ASP A 195 -7.03 14.76 -11.65
CA ASP A 195 -6.68 15.84 -12.58
C ASP A 195 -5.54 16.70 -12.00
N LEU A 196 -4.37 16.61 -12.63
CA LEU A 196 -3.17 17.35 -12.21
C LEU A 196 -3.23 18.85 -12.52
N THR A 197 -4.26 19.32 -13.22
CA THR A 197 -4.47 20.75 -13.50
C THR A 197 -5.34 21.44 -12.47
N SER A 198 -6.04 20.68 -11.62
CA SER A 198 -7.01 21.19 -10.65
C SER A 198 -6.63 20.82 -9.21
N TYR A 199 -6.22 21.83 -8.43
CA TYR A 199 -6.01 21.67 -6.99
C TYR A 199 -7.30 21.29 -6.27
N ARG A 200 -8.43 21.86 -6.67
CA ARG A 200 -9.76 21.58 -6.08
C ARG A 200 -10.11 20.10 -6.24
N ASP A 201 -10.09 19.59 -7.47
CA ASP A 201 -10.39 18.17 -7.76
C ASP A 201 -9.44 17.24 -7.00
N SER A 202 -8.14 17.56 -7.04
CA SER A 202 -7.10 16.78 -6.38
C SER A 202 -7.27 16.75 -4.86
N LEU A 203 -7.62 17.86 -4.22
CA LEU A 203 -7.87 17.95 -2.77
C LEU A 203 -9.15 17.24 -2.36
N THR A 204 -10.24 17.37 -3.13
CA THR A 204 -11.49 16.63 -2.88
C THR A 204 -11.25 15.13 -2.91
N LYS A 205 -10.57 14.64 -3.95
CA LYS A 205 -10.25 13.21 -4.09
C LYS A 205 -9.24 12.73 -3.06
N TRP A 206 -8.25 13.56 -2.71
CA TRP A 206 -7.35 13.29 -1.60
C TRP A 206 -8.14 13.06 -0.30
N SER A 207 -9.07 13.96 0.02
CA SER A 207 -9.88 13.89 1.23
C SER A 207 -10.68 12.59 1.29
N SER A 208 -11.38 12.24 0.21
CA SER A 208 -12.16 11.00 0.12
C SER A 208 -11.30 9.72 0.25
N VAL A 209 -10.14 9.68 -0.42
CA VAL A 209 -9.26 8.51 -0.37
C VAL A 209 -8.62 8.35 1.01
N VAL A 210 -8.17 9.45 1.62
CA VAL A 210 -7.60 9.44 2.96
C VAL A 210 -8.65 9.09 4.02
N GLU A 211 -9.88 9.58 3.88
CA GLU A 211 -10.99 9.17 4.76
C GLU A 211 -11.21 7.66 4.74
N THR A 212 -11.17 7.05 3.54
CA THR A 212 -11.32 5.60 3.38
C THR A 212 -10.20 4.84 4.11
N MET A 213 -8.95 5.23 3.89
CA MET A 213 -7.79 4.56 4.50
C MET A 213 -7.73 4.77 6.01
N PHE A 214 -8.00 6.00 6.46
CA PHE A 214 -8.02 6.35 7.87
C PHE A 214 -9.12 5.61 8.63
N SER A 215 -10.34 5.56 8.08
CA SER A 215 -11.45 4.85 8.70
C SER A 215 -11.19 3.34 8.80
N GLN A 216 -10.58 2.72 7.78
CA GLN A 216 -10.17 1.31 7.86
C GLN A 216 -9.05 1.08 8.89
N CYS A 217 -8.09 2.01 8.99
CA CYS A 217 -7.04 1.96 10.01
C CYS A 217 -7.63 2.05 11.43
N GLN A 218 -8.56 2.97 11.66
CA GLN A 218 -9.29 3.07 12.93
C GLN A 218 -10.07 1.79 13.25
N ALA A 219 -10.74 1.20 12.25
CA ALA A 219 -11.49 -0.04 12.42
C ALA A 219 -10.61 -1.26 12.72
N ALA A 220 -9.35 -1.27 12.25
CA ALA A 220 -8.40 -2.34 12.57
C ALA A 220 -7.88 -2.28 14.01
N GLY A 221 -7.93 -1.10 14.64
CA GLY A 221 -7.47 -0.86 16.01
C GLY A 221 -5.96 -0.57 16.11
N GLU A 222 -5.57 0.03 17.24
CA GLU A 222 -4.20 0.52 17.49
C GLU A 222 -3.15 -0.59 17.54
N SER A 223 -3.54 -1.83 17.83
CA SER A 223 -2.65 -3.00 17.80
C SER A 223 -2.32 -3.49 16.38
N ARG A 224 -3.09 -3.03 15.38
CA ARG A 224 -2.99 -3.50 13.99
C ARG A 224 -2.61 -2.41 13.02
N CYS A 225 -3.04 -1.17 13.25
CA CYS A 225 -2.70 -0.05 12.38
C CYS A 225 -2.16 1.13 13.17
N LEU A 226 -1.01 1.64 12.76
CA LEU A 226 -0.39 2.85 13.30
C LEU A 226 -0.42 3.97 12.24
N PRO A 227 -1.20 5.04 12.46
CA PRO A 227 -1.07 6.26 11.68
C PRO A 227 0.23 7.00 12.03
N VAL A 228 1.04 7.35 11.02
CA VAL A 228 2.28 8.10 11.19
C VAL A 228 2.20 9.40 10.40
N ARG A 229 2.39 10.54 11.08
CA ARG A 229 2.40 11.87 10.45
C ARG A 229 3.79 12.15 9.88
N TYR A 230 3.88 12.40 8.58
CA TYR A 230 5.13 12.73 7.88
C TYR A 230 5.88 13.89 8.54
N GLU A 231 5.16 14.93 8.95
CA GLU A 231 5.74 16.13 9.56
C GLU A 231 6.41 15.79 10.89
N GLN A 232 5.80 14.91 11.69
CA GLN A 232 6.40 14.44 12.95
C GLN A 232 7.59 13.53 12.68
N LEU A 233 7.48 12.65 11.68
CA LEU A 233 8.58 11.76 11.28
C LEU A 233 9.83 12.54 10.89
N VAL A 234 9.71 13.65 10.15
CA VAL A 234 10.91 14.42 9.72
C VAL A 234 11.41 15.42 10.76
N LEU A 235 10.58 15.82 11.72
CA LEU A 235 10.97 16.71 12.83
C LEU A 235 11.56 15.94 14.01
N HIS A 236 11.06 14.72 14.25
CA HIS A 236 11.34 13.90 15.43
C HIS A 236 11.64 12.44 15.04
N SER A 237 12.52 12.24 14.05
CA SER A 237 12.78 10.94 13.41
C SER A 237 13.06 9.82 14.40
N GLU A 238 13.95 10.03 15.38
CA GLU A 238 14.28 9.01 16.37
C GLU A 238 13.06 8.62 17.23
N GLU A 239 12.32 9.61 17.73
CA GLU A 239 11.14 9.36 18.58
C GLU A 239 10.07 8.58 17.80
N GLU A 240 9.76 9.01 16.57
CA GLU A 240 8.75 8.37 15.74
C GLU A 240 9.17 6.97 15.29
N MET A 241 10.46 6.75 14.96
CA MET A 241 10.96 5.42 14.63
C MET A 241 10.99 4.49 15.85
N ARG A 242 11.30 4.98 17.05
CA ARG A 242 11.19 4.18 18.28
C ARG A 242 9.75 3.72 18.53
N LYS A 243 8.78 4.63 18.40
CA LYS A 243 7.34 4.30 18.50
C LYS A 243 6.93 3.26 17.46
N LEU A 244 7.37 3.44 16.21
CA LEU A 244 7.07 2.53 15.12
C LEU A 244 7.66 1.13 15.36
N LEU A 245 8.94 1.02 15.70
CA LEU A 245 9.59 -0.28 15.92
C LEU A 245 8.98 -0.99 17.13
N HIS A 246 8.64 -0.27 18.20
CA HIS A 246 7.87 -0.82 19.31
C HIS A 246 6.51 -1.36 18.86
N PHE A 247 5.74 -0.58 18.10
CA PHE A 247 4.48 -1.02 17.51
C PHE A 247 4.66 -2.26 16.63
N LEU A 248 5.76 -2.35 15.87
CA LEU A 248 6.05 -3.49 14.98
C LEU A 248 6.63 -4.71 15.71
N GLU A 249 6.90 -4.62 17.02
CA GLU A 249 7.59 -5.63 17.84
C GLU A 249 9.01 -5.94 17.31
N LEU A 250 9.72 -4.89 16.89
CA LEU A 250 11.11 -4.94 16.44
C LEU A 250 12.04 -4.29 17.47
N GLN A 251 13.27 -4.79 17.55
CA GLN A 251 14.30 -4.18 18.39
C GLN A 251 14.71 -2.83 17.82
N TRP A 252 15.22 -1.94 18.67
CA TRP A 252 15.79 -0.68 18.19
C TRP A 252 17.08 -0.94 17.41
N ASP A 253 17.17 -0.40 16.20
CA ASP A 253 18.38 -0.40 15.37
C ASP A 253 18.65 1.04 14.92
N PRO A 254 19.78 1.67 15.30
CA PRO A 254 20.08 3.06 14.92
C PRO A 254 20.23 3.25 13.42
N SER A 255 20.46 2.19 12.63
CA SER A 255 20.58 2.27 11.18
C SER A 255 19.35 2.90 10.51
N VAL A 256 18.17 2.81 11.13
CA VAL A 256 16.92 3.39 10.61
C VAL A 256 16.95 4.90 10.47
N LEU A 257 17.90 5.57 11.12
CA LEU A 257 18.14 7.02 11.01
C LEU A 257 19.16 7.38 9.93
N HIS A 258 19.86 6.38 9.38
CA HIS A 258 20.99 6.52 8.45
C HIS A 258 20.73 5.74 7.14
N HIS A 259 19.48 5.72 6.69
CA HIS A 259 19.06 4.97 5.49
C HIS A 259 19.85 5.34 4.23
N GLU A 260 20.26 6.59 4.10
CA GLU A 260 21.04 7.11 2.98
C GLU A 260 22.41 6.45 2.84
N GLU A 261 22.98 5.99 3.97
CA GLU A 261 24.27 5.29 3.98
C GLU A 261 24.16 3.84 3.53
N LEU A 262 22.93 3.29 3.46
CA LEU A 262 22.66 1.88 3.16
C LEU A 262 22.09 1.65 1.76
N ILE A 263 22.02 2.68 0.93
CA ILE A 263 21.49 2.58 -0.43
C ILE A 263 22.39 1.70 -1.30
N GLY A 264 21.79 0.68 -1.92
CA GLY A 264 22.47 -0.27 -2.80
C GLY A 264 23.41 -1.25 -2.09
N LYS A 265 23.46 -1.24 -0.74
CA LYS A 265 24.24 -2.21 0.05
C LYS A 265 23.45 -3.51 0.23
N ALA A 266 24.17 -4.62 0.38
CA ALA A 266 23.57 -5.92 0.69
C ALA A 266 22.82 -5.84 2.03
N GLY A 267 21.56 -6.30 2.04
CA GLY A 267 20.69 -6.20 3.22
C GLY A 267 20.30 -4.77 3.61
N GLY A 268 20.51 -3.78 2.73
CA GLY A 268 20.13 -2.39 2.93
C GLY A 268 19.01 -1.94 2.00
N VAL A 269 19.07 -0.67 1.58
CA VAL A 269 17.98 -0.01 0.85
C VAL A 269 18.11 -0.22 -0.66
N SER A 270 17.15 -0.94 -1.26
CA SER A 270 17.01 -1.03 -2.72
C SER A 270 16.09 0.06 -3.28
N LEU A 271 16.49 0.74 -4.36
CA LEU A 271 15.72 1.82 -4.98
C LEU A 271 15.50 1.59 -6.48
N SER A 272 14.26 1.74 -6.93
CA SER A 272 13.94 1.83 -8.35
C SER A 272 14.37 3.17 -8.93
N LYS A 273 15.10 3.17 -10.05
CA LYS A 273 15.51 4.40 -10.76
C LYS A 273 14.35 5.18 -11.36
N VAL A 274 13.17 4.56 -11.49
CA VAL A 274 11.99 5.16 -12.14
C VAL A 274 10.88 5.53 -11.15
N GLU A 275 11.07 5.26 -9.86
CA GLU A 275 10.16 5.75 -8.83
C GLU A 275 10.34 7.27 -8.59
N GLN A 276 9.22 8.00 -8.54
CA GLN A 276 9.17 9.46 -8.43
C GLN A 276 9.69 10.03 -7.09
N SER A 277 10.03 9.15 -6.15
CA SER A 277 10.58 9.53 -4.84
C SER A 277 12.08 9.28 -4.69
N THR A 278 12.71 8.60 -5.65
CA THR A 278 14.09 8.14 -5.55
C THR A 278 15.09 9.28 -5.37
N ASP A 279 14.98 10.37 -6.13
CA ASP A 279 15.83 11.57 -6.00
C ASP A 279 15.71 12.27 -4.63
N GLN A 280 14.66 11.99 -3.87
CA GLN A 280 14.43 12.60 -2.55
C GLN A 280 14.92 11.71 -1.41
N VAL A 281 14.74 10.39 -1.52
CA VAL A 281 15.10 9.41 -0.48
C VAL A 281 16.55 8.95 -0.54
N ILE A 282 17.34 9.46 -1.50
CA ILE A 282 18.80 9.33 -1.47
C ILE A 282 19.47 10.29 -0.49
N LYS A 283 18.71 11.23 0.08
CA LYS A 283 19.20 12.25 1.01
C LYS A 283 18.82 11.85 2.44
N PRO A 284 19.61 12.28 3.45
CA PRO A 284 19.21 12.17 4.84
C PRO A 284 17.84 12.79 5.09
N VAL A 285 17.20 12.39 6.18
CA VAL A 285 15.94 13.00 6.63
C VAL A 285 16.14 14.51 6.77
N ASN A 286 15.25 15.28 6.14
CA ASN A 286 15.31 16.74 6.13
C ASN A 286 13.90 17.34 6.12
N THR A 287 13.82 18.62 6.46
CA THR A 287 12.58 19.37 6.65
C THR A 287 12.20 20.24 5.44
N ASP A 288 12.99 20.21 4.36
CA ASP A 288 12.83 21.06 3.17
C ASP A 288 11.43 21.01 2.57
N ALA A 289 10.77 19.85 2.64
CA ALA A 289 9.49 19.63 1.98
C ALA A 289 8.27 19.95 2.85
N LEU A 290 8.42 20.40 4.09
CA LEU A 290 7.31 20.66 5.01
C LEU A 290 6.32 21.70 4.47
N SER A 291 6.82 22.83 3.97
CA SER A 291 6.00 24.01 3.65
C SER A 291 6.07 24.47 2.20
N LYS A 292 6.64 23.66 1.28
CA LYS A 292 6.81 24.03 -0.15
C LYS A 292 5.50 24.35 -0.88
N TRP A 293 4.35 23.92 -0.36
CA TRP A 293 3.04 24.15 -0.96
C TRP A 293 2.47 25.55 -0.74
N VAL A 294 2.99 26.26 0.26
CA VAL A 294 2.45 27.55 0.70
C VAL A 294 2.62 28.60 -0.39
N GLY A 295 1.53 29.29 -0.73
CA GLY A 295 1.51 30.30 -1.78
C GLY A 295 1.39 29.75 -3.20
N HIS A 296 1.20 28.43 -3.38
CA HIS A 296 0.99 27.80 -4.69
C HIS A 296 -0.44 27.32 -4.94
N ILE A 297 -1.29 27.31 -3.89
CA ILE A 297 -2.69 26.92 -4.01
C ILE A 297 -3.51 28.16 -4.42
N PRO A 298 -4.41 28.06 -5.42
CA PRO A 298 -5.28 29.17 -5.82
C PRO A 298 -6.14 29.70 -4.66
N SER A 299 -6.40 31.01 -4.65
CA SER A 299 -7.11 31.68 -3.55
C SER A 299 -8.55 31.20 -3.35
N ASP A 300 -9.26 30.85 -4.43
CA ASP A 300 -10.60 30.27 -4.35
C ASP A 300 -10.59 28.91 -3.64
N VAL A 301 -9.59 28.08 -3.92
CA VAL A 301 -9.41 26.77 -3.28
C VAL A 301 -9.03 26.93 -1.81
N ILE A 302 -8.25 27.96 -1.48
CA ILE A 302 -7.90 28.28 -0.09
C ILE A 302 -9.14 28.72 0.70
N SER A 303 -9.98 29.57 0.11
CA SER A 303 -11.24 30.03 0.70
C SER A 303 -12.14 28.86 1.07
N ASP A 304 -12.22 27.86 0.18
CA ASP A 304 -13.12 26.72 0.33
C ASP A 304 -12.44 25.48 0.96
N MET A 305 -11.22 25.62 1.48
CA MET A 305 -10.36 24.49 1.88
C MET A 305 -11.03 23.54 2.89
N ALA A 306 -11.79 24.08 3.85
CA ALA A 306 -12.48 23.29 4.85
C ALA A 306 -13.61 22.42 4.27
N GLU A 307 -14.27 22.90 3.21
CA GLU A 307 -15.32 22.17 2.49
C GLU A 307 -14.73 21.14 1.53
N ILE A 308 -13.69 21.53 0.77
CA ILE A 308 -13.02 20.67 -0.19
C ILE A 308 -12.34 19.49 0.51
N ALA A 309 -11.67 19.75 1.65
CA ALA A 309 -10.79 18.81 2.32
C ALA A 309 -11.07 18.71 3.84
N PRO A 310 -12.26 18.26 4.27
CA PRO A 310 -12.62 18.14 5.68
C PRO A 310 -11.70 17.19 6.47
N MET A 311 -11.04 16.26 5.77
CA MET A 311 -10.03 15.39 6.39
C MET A 311 -8.83 16.15 6.94
N LEU A 312 -8.52 17.38 6.48
CA LEU A 312 -7.49 18.20 7.10
C LEU A 312 -7.78 18.40 8.59
N ALA A 313 -8.98 18.91 8.91
CA ALA A 313 -9.37 19.16 10.29
C ALA A 313 -9.45 17.87 11.12
N ARG A 314 -10.03 16.80 10.55
CA ARG A 314 -10.13 15.48 11.22
C ARG A 314 -8.77 14.88 11.55
N LEU A 315 -7.75 15.17 10.74
CA LEU A 315 -6.38 14.72 10.95
C LEU A 315 -5.53 15.71 11.76
N GLY A 316 -6.10 16.82 12.24
CA GLY A 316 -5.42 17.82 13.06
C GLY A 316 -4.66 18.89 12.29
N TYR A 317 -4.86 19.01 10.97
CA TYR A 317 -4.34 20.12 10.17
C TYR A 317 -5.39 21.23 10.11
N ASN A 318 -5.03 22.45 10.52
CA ASN A 318 -5.96 23.58 10.42
C ASN A 318 -6.16 23.96 8.93
N PRO A 319 -7.39 23.84 8.37
CA PRO A 319 -7.65 24.08 6.95
C PRO A 319 -7.56 25.57 6.57
N LEU A 320 -7.81 26.48 7.51
CA LEU A 320 -7.83 27.93 7.28
C LEU A 320 -6.46 28.60 7.47
N ARG A 321 -5.52 27.92 8.14
CA ARG A 321 -4.18 28.46 8.37
C ARG A 321 -3.24 28.14 7.22
N GLN A 322 -2.49 29.15 6.79
CA GLN A 322 -1.28 28.98 5.98
C GLN A 322 -0.07 29.48 6.77
N PRO A 323 1.03 28.71 6.85
CA PRO A 323 2.30 29.23 7.35
C PRO A 323 2.69 30.49 6.55
N THR A 324 3.14 31.58 7.17
CA THR A 324 3.52 32.78 6.40
C THR A 324 4.88 32.62 5.73
N ARG A 325 5.13 33.34 4.61
CA ARG A 325 6.43 33.32 3.90
C ARG A 325 7.61 33.80 4.75
N LEU A 326 7.37 34.66 5.75
CA LEU A 326 8.42 35.10 6.68
C LEU A 326 8.92 33.95 7.58
N HIS A 327 8.07 32.98 7.91
CA HIS A 327 8.47 31.77 8.65
C HIS A 327 9.23 30.76 7.78
N GLN A 328 9.12 30.86 6.45
CA GLN A 328 9.83 29.99 5.50
C GLN A 328 11.32 30.35 5.39
N ALA A 329 11.67 31.63 5.37
CA ALA A 329 13.06 32.07 5.30
C ALA A 329 13.86 31.69 6.55
N ARG A 330 13.19 31.60 7.71
CA ARG A 330 13.80 31.13 8.98
C ARG A 330 13.92 29.60 9.07
N ALA A 331 13.23 28.83 8.24
CA ALA A 331 13.31 27.35 8.23
C ALA A 331 14.65 26.81 7.69
N HIS A 332 15.44 27.65 7.03
CA HIS A 332 16.82 27.32 6.65
C HIS A 332 17.83 27.50 7.79
N GLY A 333 17.40 27.87 9.00
CA GLY A 333 18.20 27.91 10.22
C GLY A 333 17.32 27.59 11.43
N VAL A 334 17.17 26.30 11.74
CA VAL A 334 16.21 25.77 12.72
C VAL A 334 16.34 26.47 14.07
N SER A 335 15.27 27.13 14.52
CA SER A 335 15.17 27.71 15.87
C SER A 335 13.94 27.20 16.61
N ALA A 336 13.99 27.20 17.95
CA ALA A 336 12.98 26.65 18.85
C ALA A 336 11.54 27.18 18.65
N GLN A 337 11.35 28.33 17.98
CA GLN A 337 10.03 28.88 17.63
C GLN A 337 9.29 28.07 16.54
N GLN A 338 9.97 27.21 15.79
CA GLN A 338 9.34 26.41 14.74
C GLN A 338 8.75 25.08 15.27
N LEU A 339 9.32 24.57 16.36
CA LEU A 339 8.75 23.45 17.11
C LEU A 339 7.36 23.83 17.62
N THR A 340 7.19 25.06 18.13
CA THR A 340 5.90 25.54 18.66
C THR A 340 4.77 25.62 17.63
N GLU A 341 5.05 25.77 16.33
CA GLU A 341 4.01 25.91 15.29
C GLU A 341 3.46 24.56 14.81
N PHE A 342 4.30 23.54 14.65
CA PHE A 342 3.84 22.16 14.41
C PHE A 342 3.28 21.52 15.69
N GLU A 343 3.80 21.90 16.86
CA GLU A 343 3.17 21.60 18.16
C GLU A 343 1.82 22.32 18.34
N SER A 344 1.56 23.46 17.70
CA SER A 344 0.22 24.06 17.72
C SER A 344 -0.86 23.20 17.04
N ASN A 345 -0.47 22.37 16.04
CA ASN A 345 -1.36 21.33 15.50
C ASN A 345 -1.56 20.18 16.50
N ARG A 346 -0.58 19.91 17.38
CA ARG A 346 -0.75 19.00 18.53
C ARG A 346 -1.74 19.58 19.54
N GLU A 347 -1.69 20.88 19.84
CA GLU A 347 -2.68 21.56 20.69
C GLU A 347 -4.08 21.53 20.06
N TYR A 348 -4.22 21.85 18.77
CA TYR A 348 -5.49 21.73 18.05
C TYR A 348 -6.04 20.27 18.07
N THR A 349 -5.15 19.28 17.89
CA THR A 349 -5.50 17.85 18.01
C THR A 349 -5.95 17.50 19.44
N SER A 350 -5.27 18.02 20.46
CA SER A 350 -5.62 17.78 21.87
C SER A 350 -6.97 18.40 22.25
N GLN A 351 -7.28 19.59 21.72
CA GLN A 351 -8.57 20.26 21.92
C GLN A 351 -9.72 19.51 21.24
N LEU A 352 -9.49 18.90 20.06
CA LEU A 352 -10.46 18.03 19.39
C LEU A 352 -10.68 16.71 20.14
N SER A 353 -9.60 16.09 20.65
CA SER A 353 -9.67 14.87 21.46
C SER A 353 -10.41 15.07 22.79
N PHE A 354 -10.17 16.21 23.46
CA PHE A 354 -10.85 16.61 24.70
C PHE A 354 -12.34 16.90 24.49
N ARG A 355 -12.71 17.48 23.34
CA ARG A 355 -14.13 17.67 22.97
C ARG A 355 -14.83 16.36 22.57
N GLY A 356 -14.11 15.40 21.98
CA GLY A 356 -14.63 14.07 21.64
C GLY A 356 -14.90 13.16 22.84
N THR A 357 -14.25 13.40 23.98
CA THR A 357 -14.43 12.63 25.23
C THR A 357 -15.56 13.17 26.12
N SER A 358 -16.12 14.35 25.83
CA SER A 358 -17.21 14.97 26.62
C SER A 358 -18.63 14.78 26.03
N LEU A 359 -18.81 14.00 24.96
CA LEU A 359 -20.12 13.68 24.37
C LEU A 359 -20.54 12.23 24.67
N LYS A 360 -20.45 11.83 25.94
CA LYS A 360 -21.26 10.74 26.49
C LYS A 360 -22.26 11.31 27.49
N SER A 361 -23.35 11.88 26.98
CA SER A 361 -24.69 11.89 27.59
C SER A 361 -25.56 12.98 26.95
N ARG A 362 -26.83 12.63 26.72
CA ARG A 362 -27.94 13.47 26.22
C ARG A 362 -28.05 13.56 24.70
N LEU A 363 -28.62 12.51 24.11
CA LEU A 363 -29.49 12.64 22.94
C LEU A 363 -30.94 12.79 23.44
N PRO A 364 -31.74 13.75 22.94
CA PRO A 364 -33.17 13.80 23.18
C PRO A 364 -33.91 12.82 22.25
N VAL A 365 -34.91 12.13 22.81
CA VAL A 365 -35.89 11.30 22.10
C VAL A 365 -36.75 12.19 21.18
N PRO A 366 -36.97 11.86 19.90
CA PRO A 366 -37.94 12.58 19.08
C PRO A 366 -39.37 12.11 19.43
N LEU A 367 -40.18 13.05 19.90
CA LEU A 367 -41.64 12.93 19.98
C LEU A 367 -42.23 13.10 18.57
N TYR A 368 -42.75 12.03 17.99
CA TYR A 368 -43.86 12.10 17.03
C TYR A 368 -44.90 11.07 17.42
N GLY A 369 -45.99 11.56 18.02
CA GLY A 369 -47.18 10.78 18.28
C GLY A 369 -48.02 10.64 17.02
N CYS A 370 -48.31 9.39 16.64
CA CYS A 370 -49.55 9.03 15.99
C CYS A 370 -50.19 7.94 16.84
N THR A 371 -51.18 8.34 17.62
CA THR A 371 -52.09 7.48 18.38
C THR A 371 -52.98 6.70 17.44
N LEU A 372 -52.94 5.36 17.53
CA LEU A 372 -54.11 4.51 17.39
C LEU A 372 -54.03 3.44 18.50
N LYS A 373 -54.79 3.69 19.57
CA LYS A 373 -55.15 2.69 20.57
C LYS A 373 -56.10 1.70 19.91
N THR A 374 -55.84 0.40 20.07
CA THR A 374 -56.81 -0.51 20.67
C THR A 374 -56.06 -1.65 21.34
N ASP A 375 -56.36 -1.79 22.63
CA ASP A 375 -55.98 -2.87 23.52
C ASP A 375 -56.36 -4.26 22.96
N VAL A 376 -55.68 -5.31 23.44
CA VAL A 376 -56.29 -6.47 24.13
C VAL A 376 -55.24 -7.59 24.37
N SER A 377 -54.93 -7.76 25.66
CA SER A 377 -54.59 -8.97 26.44
C SER A 377 -53.58 -10.02 25.98
N PHE A 378 -52.61 -10.23 26.88
CA PHE A 378 -51.99 -11.51 27.28
C PHE A 378 -52.90 -12.75 27.14
N SER A 379 -52.37 -13.83 26.57
CA SER A 379 -52.47 -15.15 27.20
C SER A 379 -51.33 -16.07 26.75
N SER A 380 -50.62 -16.60 27.73
CA SER A 380 -49.85 -17.83 27.65
C SER A 380 -50.80 -19.01 27.46
N ASN A 381 -50.50 -19.96 26.58
CA ASN A 381 -50.78 -21.36 26.84
C ASN A 381 -49.95 -22.32 25.97
N TYR A 382 -49.49 -23.36 26.67
CA TYR A 382 -48.93 -24.63 26.22
C TYR A 382 -49.65 -25.24 25.00
N THR A 383 -48.89 -25.91 24.13
CA THR A 383 -48.97 -27.38 23.95
C THR A 383 -47.89 -27.90 23.01
N SER A 384 -47.08 -28.82 23.53
CA SER A 384 -46.36 -29.87 22.78
C SER A 384 -47.33 -30.97 22.31
N LYS A 385 -46.92 -31.74 21.29
CA LYS A 385 -47.51 -32.94 20.64
C LYS A 385 -48.06 -32.63 19.24
N ASP A 386 -47.85 -33.41 18.20
CA ASP A 386 -47.23 -34.73 18.04
C ASP A 386 -46.79 -34.92 16.58
N ARG A 387 -45.98 -35.95 16.37
CA ARG A 387 -45.51 -36.52 15.11
C ARG A 387 -46.59 -36.75 14.05
N CYS A 388 -46.24 -36.50 12.78
CA CYS A 388 -46.12 -37.51 11.72
C CYS A 388 -45.21 -36.96 10.61
#